data_AF-A0AAD8AMP3-F1
#
_entry.id   AF-A0AAD8AMP3-F1
#
_cell.length_a   1.000
_cell.length_b   1.000
_cell.length_c   1.000
_cell.angle_alpha   90.00
_cell.angle_beta   90.00
_cell.angle_gamma   90.00
#
_symmetry.space_group_name_H-M   'P 1'
#
loop_
_entity.id
_entity.type
_entity.pdbx_description
1 polymer ?
#
loop_
_entity_poly.entity_id
_entity_poly.type
_entity_poly.pdbx_seq_one_letter_code
_entity_poly.pdbx_strand_id
1 'polypeptide(L)'
;MRLERRLLWTPNPDLPTVERILRIASAALALKECEVLGSVQSGNLPQRIHSLLEEVLVRHEKKYEIKNPGRLPSDRIAEIRRRIIGMQKNGPLSLNDQLRSQRDMDDMFLATQLYSYRGDYLVADPTPERIAETVDKLEEDLLKVTYPTVRAPRKVIVEFGPPNLVPSDKANSPSPADLSSKWQQQVQEILNRLAQSTLNT
;
A
#
# COMPACT_ATOMS: atom_id res chain seq x y z
N MET A 1 15.11 5.58 16.53
CA MET A 1 14.70 4.71 15.41
C MET A 1 15.63 4.92 14.23
N ARG A 2 15.85 3.91 13.38
CA ARG A 2 16.73 4.01 12.18
C ARG A 2 16.28 5.11 11.22
N LEU A 3 14.97 5.24 11.01
CA LEU A 3 14.35 6.25 10.16
C LEU A 3 14.69 7.69 10.59
N GLU A 4 14.66 8.01 11.89
CA GLU A 4 15.00 9.36 12.39
C GLU A 4 16.43 9.75 12.01
N ARG A 5 17.38 8.81 12.14
CA ARG A 5 18.78 9.05 11.75
C ARG A 5 18.93 9.31 10.26
N ARG A 6 18.15 8.64 9.41
CA ARG A 6 18.17 8.87 7.96
C ARG A 6 17.68 10.29 7.60
N LEU A 7 16.74 10.81 8.38
CA LEU A 7 16.23 12.18 8.26
C LEU A 7 17.13 13.21 8.96
N LEU A 8 18.33 12.81 9.43
CA LEU A 8 19.28 13.65 10.16
C LEU A 8 18.71 14.22 11.48
N TRP A 9 17.69 13.56 12.04
CA TRP A 9 17.11 13.95 13.33
C TRP A 9 17.84 13.27 14.48
N THR A 10 17.99 13.99 15.59
CA THR A 10 18.36 13.41 16.87
C THR A 10 17.24 12.47 17.32
N PRO A 11 17.50 11.16 17.52
CA PRO A 11 16.49 10.24 18.01
C PRO A 11 15.96 10.70 19.37
N ASN A 12 14.64 10.79 19.51
CA ASN A 12 14.01 11.12 20.78
C ASN A 12 13.30 9.87 21.33
N PRO A 13 13.95 9.08 22.19
CA PRO A 13 13.35 7.86 22.74
C PRO A 13 12.23 8.14 23.76
N ASP A 14 12.17 9.35 24.32
CA ASP A 14 11.18 9.73 25.33
C ASP A 14 9.79 10.00 24.72
N LEU A 15 9.72 10.22 23.41
CA LEU A 15 8.44 10.32 22.70
C LEU A 15 7.82 8.95 22.42
N PRO A 16 6.48 8.82 22.52
CA PRO A 16 5.78 7.61 22.13
C PRO A 16 6.12 7.17 20.70
N THR A 17 6.28 5.86 20.49
CA THR A 17 6.66 5.28 19.19
C THR A 17 5.74 5.74 18.06
N VAL A 18 4.42 5.74 18.29
CA VAL A 18 3.42 6.18 17.31
C VAL A 18 3.64 7.63 16.90
N GLU A 19 3.89 8.52 17.87
CA GLU A 19 4.14 9.93 17.58
C GLU A 19 5.42 10.12 16.75
N ARG A 20 6.48 9.38 17.07
CA ARG A 20 7.72 9.41 16.29
C ARG A 20 7.52 8.94 14.85
N ILE A 21 6.71 7.90 14.65
CA ILE A 21 6.34 7.41 13.31
C ILE A 21 5.54 8.48 12.55
N LEU A 22 4.53 9.09 13.17
CA LEU A 22 3.73 10.14 12.54
C LEU A 22 4.55 11.37 12.18
N ARG A 23 5.52 11.77 13.02
CA ARG A 23 6.46 12.86 12.71
C ARG A 23 7.30 12.54 11.48
N ILE A 24 7.82 11.32 11.37
CA ILE A 24 8.60 10.87 10.21
C ILE A 24 7.75 10.85 8.95
N ALA A 25 6.55 10.28 9.02
CA ALA A 25 5.61 10.24 7.90
C ALA A 25 5.25 11.67 7.42
N SER A 26 4.98 12.58 8.36
CA SER A 26 4.70 13.99 8.06
C SER A 26 5.88 14.71 7.39
N ALA A 27 7.11 14.46 7.83
CA ALA A 27 8.31 15.02 7.22
C ALA A 27 8.59 14.45 5.82
N ALA A 28 8.44 13.13 5.65
CA ALA A 28 8.56 12.49 4.34
C ALA A 28 7.53 13.04 3.34
N LEU A 29 6.29 13.19 3.79
CA LEU A 29 5.23 13.79 2.98
C LEU A 29 5.55 15.25 2.61
N ALA A 30 6.02 16.06 3.57
CA ALA A 30 6.39 17.45 3.31
C ALA A 30 7.45 17.59 2.20
N LEU A 31 8.44 16.69 2.17
CA LEU A 31 9.42 16.66 1.09
C LEU A 31 8.78 16.36 -0.27
N LYS A 32 7.83 15.43 -0.32
CA LYS A 32 7.09 15.10 -1.54
C LYS A 32 6.13 16.21 -1.98
N GLU A 33 5.49 16.90 -1.04
CA GLU A 33 4.69 18.09 -1.33
C GLU A 33 5.55 19.21 -1.92
N CYS A 34 6.75 19.47 -1.37
CA CYS A 34 7.67 20.43 -1.96
C CYS A 34 8.13 20.02 -3.38
N GLU A 35 8.44 18.74 -3.58
CA GLU A 35 8.87 18.20 -4.88
C GLU A 35 7.76 18.32 -5.95
N VAL A 36 6.52 18.03 -5.58
CA VAL A 36 5.40 17.89 -6.52
C VAL A 36 4.54 19.17 -6.65
N LEU A 37 4.35 19.89 -5.55
CA LEU A 37 3.47 21.08 -5.44
C LEU A 37 4.25 22.37 -5.19
N GLY A 38 5.57 22.30 -4.97
CA GLY A 38 6.42 23.46 -4.68
C GLY A 38 6.30 24.01 -3.26
N SER A 39 5.38 23.51 -2.44
CA SER A 39 5.19 23.95 -1.05
C SER A 39 4.53 22.88 -0.19
N VAL A 40 4.86 22.87 1.10
CA VAL A 40 4.22 22.04 2.12
C VAL A 40 2.77 22.45 2.29
N GLN A 41 1.87 21.46 2.37
CA GLN A 41 0.44 21.72 2.50
C GLN A 41 0.00 21.80 3.97
N SER A 42 -1.11 22.51 4.19
CA SER A 42 -1.76 22.63 5.51
C SER A 42 -2.74 21.49 5.77
N GLY A 43 -2.99 21.19 7.04
CA GLY A 43 -3.96 20.17 7.47
C GLY A 43 -3.31 18.98 8.19
N ASN A 44 -4.15 18.02 8.61
CA ASN A 44 -3.64 16.81 9.24
C ASN A 44 -3.04 15.85 8.20
N LEU A 45 -2.28 14.86 8.66
CA LEU A 45 -1.57 13.92 7.80
C LEU A 45 -2.49 13.21 6.78
N PRO A 46 -3.63 12.60 7.16
CA PRO A 46 -4.55 12.00 6.18
C PRO A 46 -5.06 12.98 5.12
N GLN A 47 -5.43 14.21 5.51
CA GLN A 47 -5.89 15.24 4.58
C GLN A 47 -4.80 15.57 3.56
N ARG A 48 -3.57 15.79 4.04
CA ARG A 48 -2.41 16.12 3.20
C ARG A 48 -2.05 14.99 2.23
N ILE A 49 -2.07 13.74 2.70
CA ILE A 49 -1.87 12.55 1.84
C ILE A 49 -2.92 12.52 0.73
N HIS A 50 -4.19 12.71 1.09
CA HIS A 50 -5.28 12.70 0.11
C HIS A 50 -5.15 13.83 -0.90
N SER A 51 -4.88 15.06 -0.45
CA SER A 51 -4.68 16.20 -1.34
C SER A 51 -3.53 15.98 -2.32
N LEU A 52 -2.37 15.51 -1.85
CA LEU A 52 -1.23 15.23 -2.74
C LEU A 52 -1.55 14.10 -3.73
N LEU A 53 -2.23 13.05 -3.28
CA LEU A 53 -2.67 11.95 -4.15
C LEU A 53 -3.60 12.46 -5.25
N GLU A 54 -4.62 13.22 -4.89
CA GLU A 54 -5.58 13.78 -5.86
C GLU A 54 -4.91 14.70 -6.86
N GLU A 55 -4.02 15.59 -6.42
CA GLU A 55 -3.27 16.48 -7.32
C GLU A 55 -2.42 15.72 -8.33
N VAL A 56 -1.73 14.65 -7.89
CA VAL A 56 -0.96 13.78 -8.80
C VAL A 56 -1.88 13.11 -9.81
N LEU A 57 -2.99 12.52 -9.37
CA LEU A 57 -3.90 11.80 -10.25
C LEU A 57 -4.58 12.72 -11.27
N VAL A 58 -5.18 13.83 -10.83
CA VAL A 58 -5.89 14.78 -11.70
C VAL A 58 -4.96 15.37 -12.76
N ARG A 59 -3.71 15.69 -12.39
CA ARG A 59 -2.70 16.18 -13.34
C ARG A 59 -2.46 15.20 -14.48
N HIS A 60 -2.31 13.92 -14.16
CA HIS A 60 -2.04 12.88 -15.16
C HIS A 60 -3.29 12.50 -15.94
N GLU A 61 -4.46 12.48 -15.33
CA GLU A 61 -5.73 12.26 -16.03
C GLU A 61 -5.98 13.31 -17.09
N LYS A 62 -5.70 14.58 -16.78
CA LYS A 62 -5.77 15.67 -17.74
C LYS A 62 -4.71 15.50 -18.84
N LYS A 63 -3.48 15.14 -18.48
CA LYS A 63 -2.37 14.94 -19.44
C LYS A 63 -2.66 13.83 -20.45
N TYR A 64 -3.30 12.75 -20.03
CA TYR A 64 -3.62 11.59 -20.88
C TYR A 64 -5.08 11.57 -21.38
N GLU A 65 -5.82 12.67 -21.18
CA GLU A 65 -7.21 12.85 -21.60
C GLU A 65 -8.13 11.68 -21.16
N ILE A 66 -7.94 11.22 -19.93
CA ILE A 66 -8.70 10.10 -19.36
C ILE A 66 -10.07 10.63 -18.91
N LYS A 67 -11.13 10.21 -19.61
CA LYS A 67 -12.50 10.68 -19.31
C LYS A 67 -13.16 9.96 -18.14
N ASN A 68 -12.87 8.67 -17.97
CA ASN A 68 -13.48 7.81 -16.95
C ASN A 68 -12.39 7.01 -16.21
N PRO A 69 -11.64 7.66 -15.29
CA PRO A 69 -10.48 7.03 -14.66
C PRO A 69 -10.85 5.97 -13.58
N GLY A 70 -12.13 5.85 -13.22
CA GLY A 70 -12.60 4.95 -12.16
C GLY A 70 -12.92 5.70 -10.87
N ARG A 71 -13.50 5.01 -9.88
CA ARG A 71 -13.95 5.62 -8.62
C ARG A 71 -12.87 5.57 -7.53
N LEU A 72 -12.08 4.50 -7.49
CA LEU A 72 -11.05 4.31 -6.49
C LEU A 72 -9.70 4.83 -7.00
N PRO A 73 -8.83 5.38 -6.14
CA PRO A 73 -7.48 5.77 -6.54
C PRO A 73 -6.70 4.63 -7.23
N SER A 74 -6.88 3.38 -6.80
CA SER A 74 -6.26 2.21 -7.43
C SER A 74 -6.67 2.03 -8.90
N ASP A 75 -7.94 2.29 -9.23
CA ASP A 75 -8.44 2.17 -10.60
C ASP A 75 -7.83 3.26 -11.49
N ARG A 76 -7.75 4.48 -10.94
CA ARG A 76 -7.18 5.66 -11.60
C ARG A 76 -5.70 5.46 -11.89
N ILE A 77 -4.93 4.99 -10.89
CA ILE A 77 -3.51 4.61 -11.04
C ILE A 77 -3.35 3.56 -12.13
N ALA A 78 -4.18 2.51 -12.13
CA ALA A 78 -4.10 1.45 -13.12
C ALA A 78 -4.37 1.98 -14.55
N GLU A 79 -5.39 2.82 -14.74
CA GLU A 79 -5.69 3.41 -16.05
C GLU A 79 -4.57 4.33 -16.54
N ILE A 80 -4.04 5.21 -15.68
CA ILE A 80 -2.91 6.09 -16.06
C ILE A 80 -1.69 5.25 -16.47
N ARG A 81 -1.33 4.23 -15.68
CA ARG A 81 -0.22 3.32 -16.02
C ARG A 81 -0.43 2.62 -17.35
N ARG A 82 -1.66 2.17 -17.66
CA ARG A 82 -1.99 1.59 -18.97
C ARG A 82 -1.71 2.58 -20.10
N ARG A 83 -2.07 3.86 -19.96
CA ARG A 83 -1.80 4.89 -20.97
C ARG A 83 -0.31 5.13 -21.15
N ILE A 84 0.44 5.25 -20.06
CA ILE A 84 1.91 5.45 -20.11
C ILE A 84 2.58 4.30 -20.86
N ILE A 85 2.26 3.06 -20.50
CA ILE A 85 2.79 1.85 -21.15
C ILE A 85 2.37 1.78 -22.62
N GLY A 86 1.12 2.15 -22.94
CA GLY A 86 0.63 2.19 -24.32
C GLY A 86 1.47 3.11 -25.21
N MET A 87 1.84 4.29 -24.71
CA MET A 87 2.71 5.22 -25.44
C MET A 87 4.10 4.64 -25.72
N GLN A 88 4.69 3.94 -24.75
CA GLN A 88 6.01 3.30 -24.91
C GLN A 88 6.00 2.18 -25.96
N LYS A 89 4.85 1.54 -26.20
CA LYS A 89 4.72 0.45 -27.18
C LYS A 89 4.51 0.91 -28.62
N ASN A 90 4.06 2.14 -28.83
CA ASN A 90 3.66 2.63 -30.16
C ASN A 90 4.85 3.07 -31.06
N GLY A 91 6.08 2.78 -30.67
CA GLY A 91 7.29 3.06 -31.44
C GLY A 91 8.40 3.66 -30.58
N PRO A 92 9.61 3.85 -31.16
CA PRO A 92 10.72 4.46 -30.43
C PRO A 92 10.37 5.90 -30.04
N LEU A 93 10.28 6.14 -28.73
CA LEU A 93 10.11 7.47 -28.17
C LEU A 93 11.40 8.29 -28.31
N SER A 94 11.26 9.61 -28.49
CA SER A 94 12.38 10.53 -28.32
C SER A 94 12.95 10.43 -26.90
N LEU A 95 14.22 10.78 -26.69
CA LEU A 95 14.82 10.78 -25.35
C LEU A 95 13.99 11.62 -24.35
N ASN A 96 13.46 12.77 -24.80
CA ASN A 96 12.61 13.61 -23.97
C ASN A 96 11.30 12.92 -23.58
N ASP A 97 10.68 12.18 -24.49
CA ASP A 97 9.43 11.47 -24.21
C ASP A 97 9.67 10.24 -23.31
N GLN A 98 10.82 9.58 -23.44
CA GLN A 98 11.25 8.53 -22.52
C GLN A 98 11.41 9.07 -21.09
N LEU A 99 12.14 10.18 -20.92
CA LEU A 99 12.35 10.81 -19.61
C LEU A 99 11.03 11.30 -19.00
N ARG A 100 10.13 11.87 -19.82
CA ARG A 100 8.79 12.26 -19.37
C ARG A 100 8.00 11.04 -18.91
N SER A 101 7.95 9.99 -19.73
CA SER A 101 7.24 8.76 -19.40
C SER A 101 7.77 8.08 -18.13
N GLN A 102 9.08 8.14 -17.89
CA GLN A 102 9.67 7.65 -16.66
C GLN A 102 9.19 8.44 -15.44
N ARG A 103 9.23 9.78 -15.51
CA ARG A 103 8.70 10.64 -14.44
C ARG A 103 7.22 10.40 -14.18
N ASP A 104 6.44 10.19 -15.24
CA ASP A 104 5.01 9.89 -15.12
C ASP A 104 4.78 8.54 -14.41
N MET A 105 5.64 7.54 -14.66
CA MET A 105 5.61 6.26 -13.93
C MET A 105 6.05 6.41 -12.47
N ASP A 106 7.05 7.24 -12.20
CA ASP A 106 7.51 7.54 -10.83
C ASP A 106 6.39 8.22 -10.02
N ASP A 107 5.63 9.12 -10.64
CA ASP A 107 4.45 9.73 -10.03
C ASP A 107 3.35 8.70 -9.72
N MET A 108 3.17 7.68 -10.58
CA MET A 108 2.23 6.58 -10.31
C MET A 108 2.71 5.65 -9.19
N PHE A 109 4.02 5.50 -9.02
CA PHE A 109 4.59 4.84 -7.86
C PHE A 109 4.31 5.64 -6.59
N LEU A 110 4.55 6.96 -6.60
CA LEU A 110 4.20 7.85 -5.49
C LEU A 110 2.71 7.77 -5.13
N ALA A 111 1.82 7.81 -6.13
CA ALA A 111 0.38 7.69 -5.90
C ALA A 111 0.00 6.36 -5.25
N THR A 112 0.67 5.26 -5.63
CA THR A 112 0.49 3.95 -5.01
C THR A 112 0.95 3.96 -3.55
N GLN A 113 2.10 4.58 -3.25
CA GLN A 113 2.59 4.74 -1.88
C GLN A 113 1.59 5.55 -1.04
N LEU A 114 1.17 6.73 -1.51
CA LEU A 114 0.21 7.59 -0.81
C LEU A 114 -1.11 6.87 -0.52
N TYR A 115 -1.63 6.10 -1.49
CA TYR A 115 -2.85 5.31 -1.30
C TYR A 115 -2.68 4.17 -0.28
N SER A 116 -1.47 3.63 -0.13
CA SER A 116 -1.18 2.55 0.83
C SER A 116 -1.14 3.01 2.29
N TYR A 117 -0.89 4.30 2.53
CA TYR A 117 -0.95 4.93 3.85
C TYR A 117 -2.37 5.45 4.10
N ARG A 118 -3.23 4.63 4.71
CA ARG A 118 -4.49 5.15 5.27
C ARG A 118 -4.11 6.03 6.46
N GLY A 119 -4.24 7.36 6.33
CA GLY A 119 -3.67 8.30 7.30
C GLY A 119 -4.22 8.19 8.74
N ASP A 120 -5.32 7.47 8.93
CA ASP A 120 -5.94 7.13 10.22
C ASP A 120 -5.48 5.79 10.81
N TYR A 121 -4.71 4.99 10.06
CA TYR A 121 -4.39 3.59 10.35
C TYR A 121 -3.73 3.37 11.72
N LEU A 122 -2.86 4.30 12.13
CA LEU A 122 -2.20 4.29 13.44
C LEU A 122 -2.91 5.13 14.50
N VAL A 123 -3.74 6.09 14.11
CA VAL A 123 -4.39 7.01 15.06
C VAL A 123 -5.60 6.36 15.71
N ALA A 124 -6.36 5.59 14.94
CA ALA A 124 -7.60 4.96 15.42
C ALA A 124 -7.35 3.76 16.35
N ASP A 125 -6.35 2.93 16.06
CA ASP A 125 -6.04 1.70 16.80
C ASP A 125 -4.59 1.25 16.53
N PRO A 126 -3.61 1.68 17.34
CA PRO A 126 -2.19 1.40 17.13
C PRO A 126 -1.78 0.03 17.70
N THR A 127 -2.28 -1.07 17.12
CA THR A 127 -1.81 -2.41 17.53
C THR A 127 -0.32 -2.59 17.23
N PRO A 128 0.39 -3.47 17.96
CA PRO A 128 1.80 -3.77 17.68
C PRO A 128 2.06 -4.18 16.22
N GLU A 129 1.12 -4.91 15.59
CA GLU A 129 1.19 -5.33 14.19
C GLU A 129 1.10 -4.14 13.25
N ARG A 130 0.17 -3.21 13.49
CA ARG A 130 -0.01 -2.01 12.66
C ARG A 130 1.18 -1.07 12.77
N ILE A 131 1.73 -0.92 13.98
CA ILE A 131 2.97 -0.16 14.23
C ILE A 131 4.13 -0.79 13.44
N ALA A 132 4.32 -2.12 13.58
CA ALA A 132 5.36 -2.84 12.86
C ALA A 132 5.23 -2.69 11.35
N GLU A 133 4.03 -2.92 10.80
CA GLU A 133 3.75 -2.79 9.36
C GLU A 133 4.04 -1.38 8.86
N THR A 134 3.66 -0.35 9.61
CA THR A 134 3.90 1.04 9.21
C THR A 134 5.40 1.36 9.21
N VAL A 135 6.15 0.86 10.19
CA VAL A 135 7.61 1.01 10.21
C VAL A 135 8.26 0.28 9.03
N ASP A 136 7.83 -0.95 8.75
CA ASP A 136 8.34 -1.73 7.61
C ASP A 136 8.09 -0.98 6.29
N LYS A 137 6.88 -0.46 6.05
CA LYS A 137 6.53 0.35 4.88
C LYS A 137 7.39 1.61 4.77
N LEU A 138 7.57 2.35 5.87
CA LEU A 138 8.43 3.54 5.88
C LEU A 138 9.90 3.21 5.61
N GLU A 139 10.39 2.08 6.11
CA GLU A 139 11.76 1.62 5.82
C GLU A 139 11.93 1.18 4.36
N GLU A 140 10.95 0.51 3.77
CA GLU A 140 10.92 0.20 2.33
C GLU A 140 10.93 1.49 1.50
N ASP A 141 10.04 2.43 1.80
CA ASP A 141 9.85 3.64 1.01
C ASP A 141 11.04 4.60 1.09
N LEU A 142 11.54 4.84 2.31
CA LEU A 142 12.56 5.86 2.60
C LEU A 142 13.99 5.32 2.58
N LEU A 143 14.18 4.06 3.00
CA LEU A 143 15.51 3.45 3.10
C LEU A 143 15.77 2.42 2.00
N LYS A 144 14.76 2.11 1.17
CA LYS A 144 14.84 1.07 0.11
C LYS A 144 15.19 -0.30 0.68
N VAL A 145 14.72 -0.60 1.90
CA VAL A 145 14.84 -1.95 2.46
C VAL A 145 13.94 -2.90 1.66
N THR A 146 14.47 -4.03 1.25
CA THR A 146 13.74 -5.01 0.42
C THR A 146 12.86 -5.96 1.24
N TYR A 147 13.24 -6.25 2.49
CA TYR A 147 12.54 -7.20 3.34
C TYR A 147 12.26 -6.63 4.73
N PRO A 148 11.06 -6.86 5.29
CA PRO A 148 10.76 -6.47 6.66
C PRO A 148 11.68 -7.21 7.64
N THR A 149 11.92 -6.60 8.79
CA THR A 149 12.74 -7.21 9.85
C THR A 149 11.85 -7.87 10.90
N VAL A 150 12.36 -8.92 11.56
CA VAL A 150 11.61 -9.56 12.66
C VAL A 150 11.49 -8.57 13.81
N ARG A 151 10.28 -8.04 14.03
CA ARG A 151 10.02 -7.01 15.06
C ARG A 151 9.78 -7.59 16.46
N ALA A 152 9.32 -8.84 16.53
CA ALA A 152 9.08 -9.57 17.76
C ALA A 152 9.07 -11.08 17.46
N PRO A 153 9.31 -11.95 18.46
CA PRO A 153 9.06 -13.39 18.31
C PRO A 153 7.62 -13.63 17.87
N ARG A 154 7.44 -14.48 16.86
CA ARG A 154 6.11 -14.88 16.37
C ARG A 154 5.99 -16.39 16.42
N LYS A 155 4.81 -16.87 16.81
CA LYS A 155 4.40 -18.27 16.70
C LYS A 155 3.39 -18.37 15.57
N VAL A 156 3.59 -19.32 14.67
CA VAL A 156 2.63 -19.65 13.61
C VAL A 156 2.20 -21.10 13.80
N ILE A 157 0.91 -21.35 13.71
CA ILE A 157 0.34 -22.70 13.66
C ILE A 157 -0.29 -22.83 12.27
N VAL A 158 0.12 -23.86 11.53
CA VAL A 158 -0.41 -24.17 10.20
C VAL A 158 -1.15 -25.49 10.30
N GLU A 159 -2.42 -25.48 9.91
CA GLU A 159 -3.25 -26.69 9.81
C GLU A 159 -3.80 -26.80 8.39
N PHE A 160 -3.65 -27.97 7.80
CA PHE A 160 -4.19 -28.27 6.48
C PHE A 160 -5.55 -28.93 6.63
N GLY A 161 -6.55 -28.38 5.94
CA GLY A 161 -7.87 -29.00 5.81
C GLY A 161 -7.86 -30.22 4.89
N PRO A 162 -8.98 -30.95 4.81
CA PRO A 162 -9.15 -32.03 3.85
C PRO A 162 -9.02 -31.51 2.40
N PRO A 163 -8.51 -32.34 1.47
CA PRO A 163 -8.39 -31.94 0.07
C PRO A 163 -9.76 -31.69 -0.55
N ASN A 164 -9.87 -30.61 -1.33
CA ASN A 164 -11.06 -30.31 -2.09
C ASN A 164 -10.93 -30.82 -3.53
N LEU A 165 -11.69 -31.86 -3.87
CA LEU A 165 -11.76 -32.38 -5.23
C LEU A 165 -12.69 -31.50 -6.07
N VAL A 166 -12.19 -31.01 -7.22
CA VAL A 166 -12.99 -30.30 -8.21
C VAL A 166 -13.46 -31.32 -9.26
N PRO A 167 -14.77 -31.54 -9.43
CA PRO A 167 -15.27 -32.46 -10.45
C PRO A 167 -14.86 -32.01 -11.85
N SER A 168 -14.42 -32.95 -12.69
CA SER A 168 -14.01 -32.68 -14.09
C SER A 168 -15.18 -32.46 -15.04
N ASP A 169 -16.41 -32.74 -14.60
CA ASP A 169 -17.57 -32.91 -15.48
C ASP A 169 -18.44 -31.65 -15.52
N LYS A 170 -18.55 -31.04 -16.70
CA LYS A 170 -19.14 -29.69 -16.90
C LYS A 170 -20.66 -29.67 -16.69
N ALA A 171 -21.34 -30.81 -16.77
CA ALA A 171 -22.80 -30.86 -16.71
C ALA A 171 -23.39 -30.60 -15.31
N ASN A 172 -22.63 -30.89 -14.24
CA ASN A 172 -23.05 -30.75 -12.83
C ASN A 172 -21.98 -30.06 -11.96
N SER A 173 -21.06 -29.31 -12.58
CA SER A 173 -20.00 -28.63 -11.82
C SER A 173 -20.60 -27.49 -10.98
N PRO A 174 -20.35 -27.45 -9.65
CA PRO A 174 -20.75 -26.32 -8.82
C PRO A 174 -20.11 -25.02 -9.33
N SER A 175 -20.80 -23.90 -9.17
CA SER A 175 -20.29 -22.62 -9.68
C SER A 175 -18.99 -22.24 -8.95
N PRO A 176 -18.09 -21.45 -9.57
CA PRO A 176 -16.90 -20.93 -8.90
C PRO A 176 -17.21 -20.19 -7.59
N ALA A 177 -18.38 -19.53 -7.52
CA ALA A 177 -18.84 -18.84 -6.31
C ALA A 177 -19.22 -19.82 -5.19
N ASP A 178 -19.89 -20.93 -5.52
CA ASP A 178 -20.26 -21.96 -4.55
C ASP A 178 -19.02 -22.67 -3.99
N LEU A 179 -18.07 -22.99 -4.87
CA LEU A 179 -16.78 -23.57 -4.46
C LEU A 179 -16.00 -22.63 -3.56
N SER A 180 -15.91 -21.34 -3.92
CA SER A 180 -15.23 -20.32 -3.11
C SER A 180 -15.87 -20.18 -1.74
N SER A 181 -17.20 -20.15 -1.67
CA SER A 181 -17.95 -20.03 -0.42
C SER A 181 -17.72 -21.26 0.48
N LYS A 182 -17.78 -22.47 -0.10
CA LYS A 182 -17.51 -23.72 0.62
C LYS A 182 -16.09 -23.76 1.20
N TRP A 183 -15.09 -23.40 0.41
CA TRP A 183 -13.69 -23.43 0.86
C TRP A 183 -13.39 -22.35 1.89
N GLN A 184 -13.98 -21.15 1.71
CA GLN A 184 -13.91 -20.10 2.71
C GLN A 184 -14.49 -20.57 4.05
N GLN A 185 -15.65 -21.25 4.03
CA GLN A 185 -16.25 -21.81 5.24
C GLN A 185 -15.32 -22.84 5.91
N GLN A 186 -14.75 -23.78 5.15
CA GLN A 186 -13.82 -24.78 5.70
C GLN A 186 -12.58 -24.13 6.34
N VAL A 187 -11.98 -23.13 5.69
CA VAL A 187 -10.84 -22.39 6.26
C VAL A 187 -11.26 -21.65 7.53
N GLN A 188 -12.45 -21.02 7.53
CA GLN A 188 -12.95 -20.32 8.71
C GLN A 188 -13.20 -21.27 9.89
N GLU A 189 -13.70 -22.48 9.65
CA GLU A 189 -13.86 -23.51 10.69
C GLU A 189 -12.52 -23.91 11.32
N ILE A 190 -11.48 -24.12 10.49
CA ILE A 190 -10.12 -24.40 10.97
C ILE A 190 -9.60 -23.23 11.82
N LEU A 191 -9.73 -22.00 11.33
CA LEU A 191 -9.31 -20.79 12.06
C LEU A 191 -10.03 -20.66 13.41
N ASN A 192 -11.35 -20.92 13.45
CA ASN A 192 -12.13 -20.85 14.67
C ASN A 192 -11.66 -21.89 15.71
N ARG A 193 -11.36 -23.13 15.28
CA ARG A 193 -10.80 -24.16 16.18
C ARG A 193 -9.43 -23.77 16.73
N LEU A 194 -8.54 -23.24 15.87
CA LEU A 194 -7.21 -22.80 16.27
C LEU A 194 -7.24 -21.62 17.25
N ALA A 195 -8.18 -20.68 17.05
CA ALA A 195 -8.36 -19.57 17.98
C ALA A 195 -8.79 -20.06 19.38
N GLN A 196 -9.66 -21.07 19.46
CA GLN A 196 -10.12 -21.64 20.73
C GLN A 196 -9.02 -22.47 21.43
N SER A 197 -8.18 -23.19 20.70
CA SER A 197 -7.10 -23.98 21.29
C SER A 197 -5.99 -23.12 21.89
N THR A 198 -5.75 -21.94 21.31
CA THR A 198 -4.71 -21.00 21.76
C THR A 198 -5.10 -20.26 23.04
N LEU A 199 -6.40 -20.16 23.36
CA LEU A 199 -6.89 -19.58 24.63
C LEU A 199 -6.71 -20.51 25.85
N ASN A 200 -6.47 -21.80 25.61
CA ASN A 200 -6.36 -22.83 26.64
C ASN A 200 -4.91 -23.27 26.94
N THR A 201 -3.91 -22.58 26.38
CA THR A 201 -2.47 -22.82 26.55
C THR A 201 -1.76 -21.55 26.94
#